data_AF-W7SUG3-F1
#
_entry.id   AF-W7SUG3-F1
#
_cell.length_a   1.000
_cell.length_b   1.000
_cell.length_c   1.000
_cell.angle_alpha   90.00
_cell.angle_beta   90.00
_cell.angle_gamma   90.00
#
_symmetry.space_group_name_H-M   'P 1'
#
loop_
_entity.id
_entity.type
_entity.pdbx_description
1 polymer ?
#
loop_
_entity_poly.entity_id
_entity_poly.type
_entity_poly.pdbx_seq_one_letter_code
_entity_poly.pdbx_strand_id
1 'polypeptide(L)'
;MTRAIGTVLAATLAIGAVTVPSAAADTPEPSERQQLLSLITDGGPVIANAAEAALTGTDDDVHTFVSTRLPFMQETQDRISVQQMLNTGGPATQQAANTALSGDIAAVRSFLATGWQQAWKDDIRIQISRLQTAATGPAVKQAANAALNGTVDNQMAFLDTGWQQAQDNDDRISVQLLVNPGGPNVKLAGNQALSTSIDDVRYFLRNGFQVAQQRDEETVTVSQLATLAQSAEGRSAKFLQTAQDAASQAVAAAAAAKAAAVIAADETKKAQGSAAQAADAASRAASAATRAAEAAQTAIRSAQAATNAAREASNAASQAAWAASKAGQAAANARSAAADAANDKGKAVAASNAATAARDAPVARGPSPTR
;
A
#
# COMPACT_ATOMS: atom_id res chain seq x y z
N MET A 1 -4.24 6.66 23.12
CA MET A 1 -5.24 6.60 22.02
C MET A 1 -5.71 5.17 21.89
N THR A 2 -7.02 5.01 21.95
CA THR A 2 -7.76 3.79 22.30
C THR A 2 -7.58 2.69 21.24
N ARG A 3 -7.10 1.52 21.67
CA ARG A 3 -6.88 0.32 20.84
C ARG A 3 -8.20 -0.45 20.67
N ALA A 4 -8.61 -0.69 19.42
CA ALA A 4 -9.64 -1.68 19.09
C ALA A 4 -8.95 -3.01 18.76
N ILE A 5 -8.96 -3.94 19.72
CA ILE A 5 -8.50 -5.31 19.56
C ILE A 5 -9.64 -6.09 18.90
N GLY A 6 -9.52 -6.38 17.60
CA GLY A 6 -10.44 -7.26 16.89
C GLY A 6 -10.29 -8.69 17.39
N THR A 7 -11.23 -9.13 18.22
CA THR A 7 -11.28 -10.50 18.74
C THR A 7 -11.83 -11.41 17.64
N VAL A 8 -10.98 -12.25 17.05
CA VAL A 8 -11.42 -13.33 16.16
C VAL A 8 -11.98 -14.45 17.05
N LEU A 9 -13.30 -14.59 17.06
CA LEU A 9 -13.97 -15.70 17.73
C LEU A 9 -13.86 -16.94 16.83
N ALA A 10 -12.87 -17.78 17.09
CA ALA A 10 -12.78 -19.12 16.51
C ALA A 10 -13.75 -20.04 17.28
N ALA A 11 -14.88 -20.37 16.69
CA ALA A 11 -15.79 -21.39 17.22
C ALA A 11 -15.30 -22.78 16.80
N THR A 12 -14.61 -23.47 17.70
CA THR A 12 -14.29 -24.90 17.62
C THR A 12 -15.56 -25.71 17.91
N LEU A 13 -16.10 -26.39 16.90
CA LEU A 13 -17.21 -27.34 17.08
C LEU A 13 -16.64 -28.69 17.53
N ALA A 14 -16.80 -29.04 18.80
CA ALA A 14 -16.55 -30.37 19.32
C ALA A 14 -17.80 -31.24 19.08
N ILE A 15 -17.69 -32.23 18.19
CA ILE A 15 -18.76 -33.20 17.93
C ILE A 15 -18.71 -34.28 19.02
N GLY A 16 -19.51 -34.10 20.07
CA GLY A 16 -19.88 -35.17 21.00
C GLY A 16 -20.98 -36.01 20.38
N ALA A 17 -20.70 -37.28 20.09
CA ALA A 17 -21.69 -38.22 19.57
C ALA A 17 -22.75 -38.53 20.65
N VAL A 18 -23.89 -37.85 20.56
CA VAL A 18 -25.13 -38.31 21.19
C VAL A 18 -25.95 -38.97 20.09
N THR A 19 -26.06 -40.29 20.16
CA THR A 19 -26.95 -41.09 19.31
C THR A 19 -28.39 -40.80 19.70
N VAL A 20 -29.01 -39.84 19.03
CA VAL A 20 -30.47 -39.62 19.05
C VAL A 20 -31.07 -40.45 17.91
N PRO A 21 -32.18 -41.18 18.11
CA PRO A 21 -32.76 -42.00 17.04
C PRO A 21 -33.16 -41.11 15.86
N SER A 22 -32.92 -41.61 14.65
CA SER A 22 -33.42 -41.01 13.42
C SER A 22 -34.96 -41.10 13.40
N ALA A 23 -35.61 -40.13 14.02
CA ALA A 23 -36.94 -39.73 13.64
C ALA A 23 -36.76 -38.73 12.50
N ALA A 24 -37.19 -39.11 11.30
CA ALA A 24 -37.39 -38.16 10.22
C ALA A 24 -38.40 -37.12 10.70
N ALA A 25 -37.91 -36.01 11.23
CA ALA A 25 -38.71 -34.85 11.52
C ALA A 25 -38.93 -34.15 10.17
N ASP A 26 -40.11 -34.35 9.60
CA ASP A 26 -40.75 -33.32 8.78
C ASP A 26 -40.90 -32.07 9.67
N THR A 27 -39.85 -31.26 9.77
CA THR A 27 -40.03 -29.87 10.19
C THR A 27 -40.85 -29.21 9.08
N PRO A 28 -42.09 -28.76 9.35
CA PRO A 28 -42.84 -28.02 8.36
C PRO A 28 -42.01 -26.83 7.90
N GLU A 29 -41.85 -26.64 6.59
CA GLU A 29 -41.26 -25.42 6.05
C GLU A 29 -41.92 -24.21 6.74
N PRO A 30 -41.15 -23.28 7.31
CA PRO A 30 -41.72 -22.14 8.02
C PRO A 30 -42.66 -21.40 7.07
N SER A 31 -43.86 -21.09 7.56
CA SER A 31 -44.82 -20.28 6.81
C SER A 31 -44.16 -18.96 6.38
N GLU A 32 -44.59 -18.38 5.28
CA GLU A 32 -44.03 -17.12 4.78
C GLU A 32 -44.08 -16.01 5.86
N ARG A 33 -45.13 -15.99 6.69
CA ARG A 33 -45.21 -15.07 7.85
C ARG A 33 -44.14 -15.33 8.91
N GLN A 34 -43.78 -16.59 9.18
CA GLN A 34 -42.65 -16.93 10.04
C GLN A 34 -41.32 -16.52 9.41
N GLN A 35 -41.16 -16.64 8.08
CA GLN A 35 -39.99 -16.14 7.38
C GLN A 35 -39.86 -14.62 7.51
N LEU A 36 -40.93 -13.84 7.32
CA LEU A 36 -40.89 -12.38 7.51
C LEU A 36 -40.53 -12.00 8.96
N LEU A 37 -41.05 -12.72 9.96
CA LEU A 37 -40.68 -12.50 11.37
C LEU A 37 -39.18 -12.72 11.62
N SER A 38 -38.59 -13.74 10.98
CA SER A 38 -37.14 -13.96 11.04
C SER A 38 -36.37 -12.82 10.36
N LEU A 39 -36.85 -12.32 9.22
CA LEU A 39 -36.22 -11.22 8.47
C LEU A 39 -36.30 -9.88 9.20
N ILE A 40 -37.31 -9.65 10.03
CA ILE A 40 -37.36 -8.47 10.92
C ILE A 40 -36.20 -8.49 11.91
N THR A 41 -35.86 -9.67 12.41
CA THR A 41 -34.80 -9.84 13.40
C THR A 41 -33.41 -9.87 12.74
N ASP A 42 -33.29 -10.56 11.62
CA ASP A 42 -31.99 -10.93 11.03
C ASP A 42 -31.65 -10.21 9.71
N GLY A 43 -32.65 -9.66 9.01
CA GLY A 43 -32.50 -9.13 7.64
C GLY A 43 -31.83 -7.76 7.53
N GLY A 44 -31.52 -7.12 8.65
CA GLY A 44 -31.02 -5.74 8.69
C GLY A 44 -32.12 -4.70 8.41
N PRO A 45 -31.86 -3.41 8.67
CA PRO A 45 -32.91 -2.40 8.84
C PRO A 45 -33.79 -2.18 7.61
N VAL A 46 -33.24 -2.32 6.40
CA VAL A 46 -33.99 -2.09 5.16
C VAL A 46 -34.93 -3.27 4.85
N ILE A 47 -34.47 -4.52 5.01
CA ILE A 47 -35.30 -5.71 4.80
C ILE A 47 -36.31 -5.85 5.94
N ALA A 48 -35.92 -5.56 7.18
CA ALA A 48 -36.80 -5.59 8.35
C ALA A 48 -38.00 -4.66 8.20
N ASN A 49 -37.78 -3.38 7.87
CA ASN A 49 -38.87 -2.42 7.65
C ASN A 49 -39.81 -2.85 6.51
N ALA A 50 -39.26 -3.45 5.44
CA ALA A 50 -40.07 -3.92 4.32
C ALA A 50 -40.85 -5.20 4.66
N ALA A 51 -40.30 -6.06 5.50
CA ALA A 51 -40.97 -7.25 6.05
C ALA A 51 -42.08 -6.86 7.04
N GLU A 52 -41.87 -5.86 7.89
CA GLU A 52 -42.91 -5.30 8.77
C GLU A 52 -44.08 -4.75 7.95
N ALA A 53 -43.80 -3.95 6.92
CA ALA A 53 -44.82 -3.43 6.03
C ALA A 53 -45.63 -4.54 5.35
N ALA A 54 -44.95 -5.59 4.86
CA ALA A 54 -45.63 -6.74 4.25
C ALA A 54 -46.48 -7.54 5.25
N LEU A 55 -46.04 -7.69 6.51
CA LEU A 55 -46.81 -8.39 7.55
C LEU A 55 -48.11 -7.68 7.95
N THR A 56 -48.16 -6.35 7.82
CA THR A 56 -49.40 -5.56 8.04
C THR A 56 -50.42 -5.70 6.92
N GLY A 57 -50.06 -6.33 5.80
CA GLY A 57 -50.90 -6.56 4.64
C GLY A 57 -51.62 -7.92 4.63
N THR A 58 -52.16 -8.24 3.45
CA THR A 58 -52.84 -9.51 3.16
C THR A 58 -51.85 -10.66 3.00
N ASP A 59 -52.35 -11.90 2.96
CA ASP A 59 -51.49 -13.06 2.66
C ASP A 59 -50.88 -12.98 1.25
N ASP A 60 -51.58 -12.36 0.28
CA ASP A 60 -51.04 -12.08 -1.05
C ASP A 60 -49.88 -11.07 -1.00
N ASP A 61 -49.92 -10.09 -0.09
CA ASP A 61 -48.82 -9.12 0.10
C ASP A 61 -47.58 -9.80 0.71
N VAL A 62 -47.80 -10.72 1.66
CA VAL A 62 -46.74 -11.55 2.24
C VAL A 62 -46.13 -12.45 1.16
N HIS A 63 -46.96 -13.13 0.36
CA HIS A 63 -46.49 -13.98 -0.72
C HIS A 63 -45.74 -13.19 -1.79
N THR A 64 -46.24 -12.01 -2.18
CA THR A 64 -45.57 -11.11 -3.13
C THR A 64 -44.23 -10.62 -2.58
N PHE A 65 -44.16 -10.31 -1.28
CA PHE A 65 -42.91 -9.94 -0.64
C PHE A 65 -41.89 -11.07 -0.71
N VAL A 66 -42.25 -12.28 -0.28
CA VAL A 66 -41.33 -13.43 -0.25
C VAL A 66 -40.90 -13.85 -1.66
N SER A 67 -41.85 -13.94 -2.59
CA SER A 67 -41.58 -14.44 -3.95
C SER A 67 -40.84 -13.45 -4.85
N THR A 68 -41.06 -12.14 -4.65
CA THR A 68 -40.62 -11.11 -5.61
C THR A 68 -39.72 -10.08 -4.96
N ARG A 69 -40.18 -9.46 -3.87
CA ARG A 69 -39.47 -8.29 -3.29
C ARG A 69 -38.21 -8.69 -2.54
N LEU A 70 -38.27 -9.77 -1.77
CA LEU A 70 -37.17 -10.26 -0.95
C LEU A 70 -35.97 -10.71 -1.80
N PRO A 71 -36.11 -11.54 -2.86
CA PRO A 71 -35.00 -11.89 -3.74
C PRO A 71 -34.33 -10.66 -4.36
N PHE A 72 -35.11 -9.67 -4.78
CA PHE A 72 -34.59 -8.41 -5.32
C PHE A 72 -33.79 -7.61 -4.29
N MET A 73 -34.30 -7.51 -3.06
CA MET A 73 -33.61 -6.82 -1.97
C MET A 73 -32.31 -7.54 -1.57
N GLN A 74 -32.33 -8.88 -1.51
CA GLN A 74 -31.13 -9.68 -1.22
C GLN A 74 -30.08 -9.55 -2.32
N GLU A 75 -30.48 -9.61 -3.60
CA GLU A 75 -29.54 -9.37 -4.71
C GLU A 75 -28.90 -7.99 -4.62
N THR A 76 -29.69 -6.96 -4.31
CA THR A 76 -29.19 -5.61 -4.13
C THR A 76 -28.15 -5.56 -3.01
N GLN A 77 -28.43 -6.21 -1.87
CA GLN A 77 -27.52 -6.28 -0.74
C GLN A 77 -26.23 -7.06 -1.06
N ASP A 78 -26.33 -8.18 -1.78
CA ASP A 78 -25.18 -8.98 -2.22
C ASP A 78 -24.25 -8.13 -3.11
N ARG A 79 -24.83 -7.41 -4.08
CA ARG A 79 -24.07 -6.52 -4.97
C ARG A 79 -23.44 -5.35 -4.21
N ILE A 80 -24.13 -4.78 -3.23
CA ILE A 80 -23.55 -3.75 -2.32
C ILE A 80 -22.37 -4.33 -1.56
N SER A 81 -22.47 -5.58 -1.09
CA SER A 81 -21.41 -6.23 -0.32
C SER A 81 -20.17 -6.46 -1.18
N VAL A 82 -20.33 -6.92 -2.43
CA VAL A 82 -19.23 -7.00 -3.41
C VAL A 82 -18.66 -5.62 -3.72
N GLN A 83 -19.52 -4.60 -3.82
CA GLN A 83 -19.08 -3.23 -4.06
C GLN A 83 -18.22 -2.66 -2.91
N GLN A 84 -18.55 -3.00 -1.66
CA GLN A 84 -17.74 -2.64 -0.50
C GLN A 84 -16.37 -3.34 -0.56
N MET A 85 -16.34 -4.65 -0.86
CA MET A 85 -15.10 -5.41 -1.01
C MET A 85 -14.22 -4.89 -2.15
N LEU A 86 -14.83 -4.45 -3.25
CA LEU A 86 -14.13 -3.82 -4.36
C LEU A 86 -13.43 -2.53 -3.93
N ASN A 87 -14.08 -1.71 -3.10
CA ASN A 87 -13.52 -0.44 -2.64
C ASN A 87 -12.33 -0.64 -1.68
N THR A 88 -12.30 -1.75 -0.93
CA THR A 88 -11.24 -2.03 0.05
C THR A 88 -10.18 -3.02 -0.45
N GLY A 89 -10.46 -3.75 -1.53
CA GLY A 89 -9.60 -4.80 -2.08
C GLY A 89 -8.43 -4.27 -2.91
N GLY A 90 -7.38 -5.10 -3.04
CA GLY A 90 -6.28 -4.85 -3.96
C GLY A 90 -6.66 -5.14 -5.42
N PRO A 91 -5.75 -4.92 -6.38
CA PRO A 91 -6.04 -5.05 -7.82
C PRO A 91 -6.62 -6.40 -8.24
N ALA A 92 -6.12 -7.52 -7.70
CA ALA A 92 -6.64 -8.85 -8.02
C ALA A 92 -8.05 -9.04 -7.45
N THR A 93 -8.29 -8.62 -6.20
CA THR A 93 -9.62 -8.66 -5.57
C THR A 93 -10.62 -7.79 -6.33
N GLN A 94 -10.19 -6.61 -6.77
CA GLN A 94 -11.02 -5.71 -7.59
C GLN A 94 -11.37 -6.33 -8.94
N GLN A 95 -10.43 -6.98 -9.62
CA GLN A 95 -10.69 -7.67 -10.87
C GLN A 95 -11.72 -8.80 -10.68
N ALA A 96 -11.55 -9.61 -9.64
CA ALA A 96 -12.47 -10.69 -9.29
C ALA A 96 -13.87 -10.15 -8.95
N ALA A 97 -13.96 -9.08 -8.14
CA ALA A 97 -15.22 -8.43 -7.78
C ALA A 97 -15.94 -7.84 -9.00
N ASN A 98 -15.22 -7.17 -9.91
CA ASN A 98 -15.78 -6.65 -11.15
C ASN A 98 -16.31 -7.74 -12.08
N THR A 99 -15.60 -8.88 -12.13
CA THR A 99 -16.03 -10.05 -12.90
C THR A 99 -17.35 -10.61 -12.34
N ALA A 100 -17.45 -10.70 -11.01
CA ALA A 100 -18.67 -11.13 -10.33
C ALA A 100 -19.84 -10.14 -10.54
N LEU A 101 -19.60 -8.84 -10.41
CA LEU A 101 -20.61 -7.80 -10.62
C LEU A 101 -21.13 -7.73 -12.07
N SER A 102 -20.30 -8.13 -13.04
CA SER A 102 -20.68 -8.20 -14.45
C SER A 102 -21.46 -9.48 -14.80
N GLY A 103 -21.51 -10.44 -13.88
CA GLY A 103 -22.26 -11.68 -14.02
C GLY A 103 -23.68 -11.59 -13.45
N ASP A 104 -24.33 -12.75 -13.44
CA ASP A 104 -25.61 -12.93 -12.76
C ASP A 104 -25.45 -12.96 -11.23
N ILE A 105 -26.58 -13.05 -10.52
CA ILE A 105 -26.55 -13.13 -9.05
C ILE A 105 -25.81 -14.38 -8.52
N ALA A 106 -25.75 -15.45 -9.31
CA ALA A 106 -24.98 -16.65 -8.92
C ALA A 106 -23.47 -16.36 -8.91
N ALA A 107 -22.97 -15.59 -9.88
CA ALA A 107 -21.58 -15.13 -9.90
C ALA A 107 -21.25 -14.22 -8.70
N VAL A 108 -22.13 -13.28 -8.36
CA VAL A 108 -21.99 -12.40 -7.19
C VAL A 108 -21.91 -13.21 -5.90
N ARG A 109 -22.83 -14.16 -5.69
CA ARG A 109 -22.87 -15.01 -4.50
C ARG A 109 -21.66 -15.95 -4.40
N SER A 110 -21.23 -16.53 -5.53
CA SER A 110 -20.03 -17.38 -5.57
C SER A 110 -18.77 -16.59 -5.18
N PHE A 111 -18.66 -15.35 -5.64
CA PHE A 111 -17.57 -14.46 -5.24
C PHE A 111 -17.60 -14.17 -3.73
N LEU A 112 -18.77 -13.78 -3.19
CA LEU A 112 -18.93 -13.49 -1.76
C LEU A 112 -18.59 -14.70 -0.88
N ALA A 113 -18.95 -15.91 -1.32
CA ALA A 113 -18.70 -17.13 -0.57
C ALA A 113 -17.20 -17.44 -0.46
N THR A 114 -16.50 -17.55 -1.58
CA THR A 114 -15.09 -17.99 -1.59
C THR A 114 -14.23 -17.36 -2.69
N GLY A 115 -14.84 -16.83 -3.77
CA GLY A 115 -14.11 -16.34 -4.94
C GLY A 115 -13.14 -15.18 -4.66
N TRP A 116 -13.32 -14.44 -3.56
CA TRP A 116 -12.41 -13.36 -3.15
C TRP A 116 -11.10 -13.84 -2.53
N GLN A 117 -11.08 -15.04 -1.92
CA GLN A 117 -10.00 -15.44 -1.00
C GLN A 117 -8.64 -15.58 -1.67
N GLN A 118 -8.58 -16.17 -2.86
CA GLN A 118 -7.31 -16.34 -3.58
C GLN A 118 -6.79 -15.00 -4.10
N ALA A 119 -7.69 -14.19 -4.68
CA ALA A 119 -7.35 -12.87 -5.17
C ALA A 119 -6.80 -11.96 -4.06
N TRP A 120 -7.38 -12.04 -2.86
CA TRP A 120 -6.90 -11.32 -1.69
C TRP A 120 -5.50 -11.77 -1.22
N LYS A 121 -5.22 -13.09 -1.24
CA LYS A 121 -3.88 -13.61 -0.92
C LYS A 121 -2.84 -13.18 -1.95
N ASP A 122 -3.21 -13.14 -3.22
CA ASP A 122 -2.34 -12.68 -4.29
C ASP A 122 -2.04 -11.18 -4.14
N ASP A 123 -3.05 -10.37 -3.80
CA ASP A 123 -2.87 -8.94 -3.50
C ASP A 123 -1.90 -8.71 -2.35
N ILE A 124 -2.01 -9.47 -1.25
CA ILE A 124 -1.09 -9.38 -0.11
C ILE A 124 0.35 -9.65 -0.55
N ARG A 125 0.59 -10.74 -1.29
CA ARG A 125 1.93 -11.10 -1.77
C ARG A 125 2.50 -10.03 -2.70
N ILE A 126 1.68 -9.52 -3.62
CA ILE A 126 2.04 -8.44 -4.52
C ILE A 126 2.46 -7.19 -3.72
N GLN A 127 1.68 -6.80 -2.70
CA GLN A 127 2.00 -5.66 -1.84
C GLN A 127 3.34 -5.84 -1.12
N ILE A 128 3.63 -7.03 -0.60
CA ILE A 128 4.91 -7.31 0.08
C ILE A 128 6.08 -7.29 -0.90
N SER A 129 5.97 -7.95 -2.05
CA SER A 129 7.03 -7.97 -3.08
C SER A 129 7.33 -6.57 -3.62
N ARG A 130 6.32 -5.71 -3.70
CA ARG A 130 6.47 -4.30 -4.06
C ARG A 130 7.26 -3.53 -3.01
N LEU A 131 6.90 -3.65 -1.72
CA LEU A 131 7.66 -3.04 -0.62
C LEU A 131 9.10 -3.54 -0.59
N GLN A 132 9.33 -4.83 -0.85
CA GLN A 132 10.66 -5.42 -0.94
C GLN A 132 11.50 -4.83 -2.08
N THR A 133 10.89 -4.66 -3.26
CA THR A 133 11.57 -4.13 -4.45
C THR A 133 11.89 -2.65 -4.29
N ALA A 134 11.00 -1.89 -3.64
CA ALA A 134 11.18 -0.48 -3.34
C ALA A 134 12.19 -0.20 -2.21
N ALA A 135 12.50 -1.19 -1.38
CA ALA A 135 13.36 -1.01 -0.22
C ALA A 135 14.81 -0.68 -0.62
N THR A 136 15.37 0.39 -0.06
CA THR A 136 16.79 0.74 -0.21
C THR A 136 17.65 0.22 0.94
N GLY A 137 17.04 -0.07 2.10
CA GLY A 137 17.73 -0.60 3.28
C GLY A 137 17.58 -2.12 3.46
N PRO A 138 18.48 -2.75 4.25
CA PRO A 138 18.47 -4.19 4.47
C PRO A 138 17.32 -4.68 5.38
N ALA A 139 16.88 -3.87 6.36
CA ALA A 139 15.88 -4.33 7.32
C ALA A 139 14.53 -4.59 6.66
N VAL A 140 14.06 -3.69 5.79
CA VAL A 140 12.79 -3.89 5.05
C VAL A 140 12.89 -5.12 4.15
N LYS A 141 14.01 -5.33 3.45
CA LYS A 141 14.22 -6.50 2.58
C LYS A 141 14.17 -7.81 3.37
N GLN A 142 14.80 -7.85 4.54
CA GLN A 142 14.80 -9.02 5.40
C GLN A 142 13.39 -9.31 5.95
N ALA A 143 12.70 -8.29 6.45
CA ALA A 143 11.35 -8.41 6.98
C ALA A 143 10.34 -8.87 5.90
N ALA A 144 10.44 -8.32 4.68
CA ALA A 144 9.60 -8.72 3.56
C ALA A 144 9.84 -10.18 3.14
N ASN A 145 11.10 -10.62 3.06
CA ASN A 145 11.44 -12.03 2.79
C ASN A 145 10.86 -12.97 3.85
N ALA A 146 10.99 -12.62 5.13
CA ALA A 146 10.43 -13.41 6.21
C ALA A 146 8.90 -13.51 6.12
N ALA A 147 8.24 -12.41 5.75
CA ALA A 147 6.80 -12.37 5.54
C ALA A 147 6.35 -13.23 4.35
N LEU A 148 7.04 -13.14 3.20
CA LEU A 148 6.72 -13.94 2.00
C LEU A 148 6.88 -15.45 2.23
N ASN A 149 7.87 -15.85 3.03
CA ASN A 149 8.11 -17.24 3.41
C ASN A 149 7.20 -17.73 4.55
N GLY A 150 6.39 -16.84 5.13
CA GLY A 150 5.53 -17.11 6.27
C GLY A 150 4.08 -17.45 5.92
N THR A 151 3.25 -17.51 6.96
CA THR A 151 1.79 -17.65 6.84
C THR A 151 1.14 -16.33 6.40
N VAL A 152 -0.15 -16.38 6.07
CA VAL A 152 -0.93 -15.15 5.78
C VAL A 152 -0.92 -14.19 6.97
N ASP A 153 -0.91 -14.70 8.21
CA ASP A 153 -0.81 -13.86 9.40
C ASP A 153 0.53 -13.11 9.47
N ASN A 154 1.64 -13.76 9.09
CA ASN A 154 2.95 -13.10 9.01
C ASN A 154 2.96 -12.02 7.93
N GLN A 155 2.29 -12.27 6.81
CA GLN A 155 2.16 -11.31 5.71
C GLN A 155 1.35 -10.08 6.14
N MET A 156 0.22 -10.30 6.81
CA MET A 156 -0.61 -9.22 7.35
C MET A 156 0.11 -8.43 8.44
N ALA A 157 0.80 -9.10 9.37
CA ALA A 157 1.58 -8.43 10.42
C ALA A 157 2.68 -7.53 9.82
N PHE A 158 3.33 -7.99 8.75
CA PHE A 158 4.28 -7.18 8.01
C PHE A 158 3.62 -5.97 7.36
N LEU A 159 2.50 -6.14 6.66
CA LEU A 159 1.79 -5.05 5.97
C LEU A 159 1.17 -4.02 6.94
N ASP A 160 0.75 -4.46 8.12
CA ASP A 160 0.13 -3.61 9.14
C ASP A 160 1.16 -2.66 9.79
N THR A 161 2.17 -3.23 10.44
CA THR A 161 3.17 -2.44 11.20
C THR A 161 4.63 -2.86 10.95
N GLY A 162 4.87 -4.09 10.48
CA GLY A 162 6.22 -4.64 10.38
C GLY A 162 7.09 -3.91 9.36
N TRP A 163 6.55 -3.47 8.22
CA TRP A 163 7.32 -2.75 7.22
C TRP A 163 7.71 -1.34 7.70
N GLN A 164 6.84 -0.65 8.45
CA GLN A 164 7.15 0.66 9.03
C GLN A 164 8.27 0.53 10.06
N GLN A 165 8.19 -0.46 10.94
CA GLN A 165 9.24 -0.70 11.94
C GLN A 165 10.58 -1.04 11.29
N ALA A 166 10.56 -1.84 10.22
CA ALA A 166 11.77 -2.14 9.45
C ALA A 166 12.33 -0.89 8.76
N GLN A 167 11.47 -0.03 8.20
CA GLN A 167 11.88 1.24 7.61
C GLN A 167 12.45 2.19 8.67
N ASP A 168 11.85 2.25 9.86
CA ASP A 168 12.32 3.07 10.96
C ASP A 168 13.74 2.65 11.40
N ASN A 169 14.03 1.35 11.38
CA ASN A 169 15.37 0.82 11.63
C ASN A 169 16.36 1.23 10.53
N ASP A 170 15.97 1.12 9.25
CA ASP A 170 16.82 1.54 8.12
C ASP A 170 17.10 3.06 8.14
N ASP A 171 16.11 3.88 8.52
CA ASP A 171 16.26 5.34 8.67
C ASP A 171 17.24 5.67 9.82
N ARG A 172 17.14 4.97 10.96
CA ARG A 172 18.07 5.14 12.10
C ARG A 172 19.50 4.71 11.74
N ILE A 173 19.66 3.59 11.01
CA ILE A 173 20.95 3.15 10.49
C ILE A 173 21.53 4.24 9.57
N SER A 174 20.71 4.83 8.71
CA SER A 174 21.14 5.93 7.82
C SER A 174 21.65 7.14 8.61
N VAL A 175 20.97 7.53 9.69
CA VAL A 175 21.47 8.61 10.57
C VAL A 175 22.78 8.22 11.25
N GLN A 176 22.91 6.98 11.74
CA GLN A 176 24.15 6.52 12.37
C GLN A 176 25.34 6.57 11.40
N LEU A 177 25.12 6.23 10.13
CA LEU A 177 26.13 6.32 9.07
C LEU A 177 26.56 7.78 8.79
N LEU A 178 25.70 8.77 9.05
CA LEU A 178 26.05 10.19 8.95
C LEU A 178 26.74 10.71 10.21
N VAL A 179 26.27 10.29 11.39
CA VAL A 179 26.76 10.71 12.71
C VAL A 179 28.17 10.22 13.00
N ASN A 180 28.47 8.95 12.70
CA ASN A 180 29.75 8.33 13.00
C ASN A 180 30.97 9.12 12.45
N PRO A 181 30.99 9.49 11.15
CA PRO A 181 32.07 10.29 10.60
C PRO A 181 31.89 11.81 10.79
N GLY A 182 30.77 12.28 11.34
CA GLY A 182 30.44 13.70 11.42
C GLY A 182 31.17 14.48 12.52
N GLY A 183 31.29 15.79 12.31
CA GLY A 183 31.77 16.76 13.29
C GLY A 183 30.84 16.94 14.52
N PRO A 184 31.22 17.82 15.47
CA PRO A 184 30.52 18.00 16.73
C PRO A 184 29.03 18.34 16.59
N ASN A 185 28.65 19.22 15.65
CA ASN A 185 27.26 19.63 15.43
C ASN A 185 26.47 18.51 14.75
N VAL A 186 27.04 17.79 13.78
CA VAL A 186 26.40 16.61 13.16
C VAL A 186 26.15 15.53 14.20
N LYS A 187 27.12 15.27 15.08
CA LYS A 187 26.97 14.32 16.18
C LYS A 187 25.88 14.76 17.16
N LEU A 188 25.89 16.02 17.57
CA LEU A 188 24.88 16.56 18.49
C LEU A 188 23.48 16.43 17.89
N ALA A 189 23.27 16.98 16.69
CA ALA A 189 21.97 17.01 16.04
C ALA A 189 21.46 15.60 15.67
N GLY A 190 22.34 14.74 15.16
CA GLY A 190 21.96 13.37 14.81
C GLY A 190 21.66 12.50 16.03
N ASN A 191 22.44 12.61 17.11
CA ASN A 191 22.13 11.89 18.36
C ASN A 191 20.83 12.39 19.01
N GLN A 192 20.57 13.71 18.96
CA GLN A 192 19.30 14.28 19.41
C GLN A 192 18.11 13.74 18.59
N ALA A 193 18.27 13.63 17.27
CA ALA A 193 17.25 13.05 16.41
C ALA A 193 17.01 11.56 16.75
N LEU A 194 18.07 10.79 16.94
CA LEU A 194 17.99 9.38 17.33
C LEU A 194 17.32 9.16 18.69
N SER A 195 17.47 10.07 19.65
CA SER A 195 16.91 9.96 21.00
C SER A 195 15.45 10.37 21.12
N THR A 196 14.86 10.95 20.09
CA THR A 196 13.52 11.57 20.16
C THR A 196 12.49 10.72 19.40
N SER A 197 12.03 11.16 18.22
CA SER A 197 11.04 10.44 17.42
C SER A 197 11.59 10.01 16.06
N ILE A 198 10.87 9.12 15.37
CA ILE A 198 11.22 8.78 13.99
C ILE A 198 11.04 9.98 13.03
N ASP A 199 10.14 10.91 13.37
CA ASP A 199 9.96 12.12 12.57
C ASP A 199 11.18 13.03 12.66
N ASP A 200 11.84 13.09 13.82
CA ASP A 200 13.10 13.83 13.98
C ASP A 200 14.25 13.18 13.21
N VAL A 201 14.33 11.84 13.22
CA VAL A 201 15.28 11.08 12.40
C VAL A 201 15.12 11.42 10.91
N ARG A 202 13.87 11.39 10.41
CA ARG A 202 13.57 11.72 9.01
C ARG A 202 13.79 13.19 8.70
N TYR A 203 13.49 14.08 9.63
CA TYR A 203 13.76 15.51 9.49
C TYR A 203 15.26 15.79 9.40
N PHE A 204 16.05 15.12 10.24
CA PHE A 204 17.51 15.19 10.19
C PHE A 204 18.04 14.73 8.82
N LEU A 205 17.57 13.59 8.32
CA LEU A 205 17.95 13.08 7.00
C LEU A 205 17.57 14.03 5.85
N ARG A 206 16.46 14.76 5.95
CA ARG A 206 16.02 15.68 4.88
C ARG A 206 16.72 17.04 4.94
N ASN A 207 16.87 17.60 6.13
CA ASN A 207 17.26 19.00 6.30
C ASN A 207 18.33 19.18 7.38
N GLY A 208 18.22 18.46 8.49
CA GLY A 208 19.05 18.70 9.68
C GLY A 208 20.53 18.38 9.46
N PHE A 209 20.85 17.36 8.67
CA PHE A 209 22.23 16.98 8.38
C PHE A 209 22.99 18.11 7.70
N GLN A 210 22.44 18.69 6.63
CA GLN A 210 23.12 19.76 5.88
C GLN A 210 23.34 21.01 6.74
N VAL A 211 22.37 21.37 7.58
CA VAL A 211 22.50 22.51 8.51
C VAL A 211 23.58 22.24 9.56
N ALA A 212 23.58 21.05 10.16
CA ALA A 212 24.55 20.67 11.18
C ALA A 212 25.98 20.63 10.60
N GLN A 213 26.12 20.10 9.39
CA GLN A 213 27.40 20.02 8.70
C GLN A 213 27.95 21.38 8.30
N GLN A 214 27.10 22.31 7.83
CA GLN A 214 27.52 23.68 7.56
C GLN A 214 28.09 24.37 8.81
N ARG A 215 27.56 24.06 10.00
CA ARG A 215 28.06 24.59 11.27
C ARG A 215 29.37 23.95 11.73
N ASP A 216 29.64 22.72 11.30
CA ASP A 216 30.94 22.08 11.53
C ASP A 216 32.04 22.63 10.61
N GLU A 217 31.70 23.49 9.64
CA GLU A 217 32.60 23.96 8.57
C GLU A 217 33.28 22.80 7.83
N GLU A 218 32.66 21.61 7.89
CA GLU A 218 33.17 20.37 7.31
C GLU A 218 32.69 20.20 5.87
N THR A 219 33.57 19.64 5.03
CA THR A 219 33.19 19.27 3.67
C THR A 219 32.35 17.98 3.69
N VAL A 220 31.22 17.98 2.99
CA VAL A 220 30.38 16.78 2.85
C VAL A 220 31.11 15.68 2.12
N THR A 221 31.13 14.47 2.67
CA THR A 221 31.78 13.34 2.02
C THR A 221 30.88 12.73 0.94
N VAL A 222 31.48 12.07 -0.05
CA VAL A 222 30.74 11.28 -1.05
C VAL A 222 29.91 10.18 -0.38
N SER A 223 30.40 9.56 0.69
CA SER A 223 29.65 8.53 1.42
C SER A 223 28.42 9.11 2.14
N GLN A 224 28.53 10.30 2.74
CA GLN A 224 27.39 10.98 3.36
C GLN A 224 26.34 11.37 2.30
N LEU A 225 26.76 11.92 1.16
CA LEU A 225 25.85 12.24 0.05
C LEU A 225 25.19 10.99 -0.53
N ALA A 226 25.92 9.88 -0.65
CA ALA A 226 25.36 8.61 -1.09
C ALA A 226 24.29 8.09 -0.11
N THR A 227 24.53 8.17 1.20
CA THR A 227 23.54 7.81 2.22
C THR A 227 22.26 8.66 2.11
N LEU A 228 22.40 9.98 1.93
CA LEU A 228 21.25 10.87 1.73
C LEU A 228 20.48 10.55 0.45
N ALA A 229 21.19 10.31 -0.65
CA ALA A 229 20.59 9.93 -1.92
C ALA A 229 19.82 8.61 -1.80
N GLN A 230 20.40 7.60 -1.13
CA GLN A 230 19.76 6.31 -0.91
C GLN A 230 18.52 6.40 0.00
N SER A 231 18.56 7.26 1.03
CA SER A 231 17.38 7.54 1.86
C SER A 231 16.28 8.26 1.06
N ALA A 232 16.64 9.25 0.24
CA ALA A 232 15.69 9.95 -0.63
C ALA A 232 15.09 9.01 -1.69
N GLU A 233 15.90 8.13 -2.27
CA GLU A 233 15.47 7.10 -3.24
C GLU A 233 14.47 6.12 -2.62
N GLY A 234 14.71 5.64 -1.40
CA GLY A 234 13.78 4.75 -0.70
C GLY A 234 12.41 5.40 -0.46
N ARG A 235 12.40 6.69 -0.08
CA ARG A 235 11.16 7.47 0.03
C ARG A 235 10.47 7.62 -1.33
N SER A 236 11.24 7.94 -2.38
CA SER A 236 10.72 8.07 -3.75
C SER A 236 10.08 6.76 -4.23
N ALA A 237 10.73 5.62 -3.98
CA ALA A 237 10.22 4.30 -4.35
C ALA A 237 8.88 4.00 -3.67
N LYS A 238 8.71 4.37 -2.40
CA LYS A 238 7.42 4.25 -1.68
C LYS A 238 6.31 5.06 -2.35
N PHE A 239 6.54 6.34 -2.65
CA PHE A 239 5.53 7.16 -3.31
C PHE A 239 5.21 6.67 -4.73
N LEU A 240 6.23 6.21 -5.47
CA LEU A 240 6.05 5.58 -6.77
C LEU A 240 5.15 4.35 -6.66
N GLN A 241 5.32 3.53 -5.63
CA GLN A 241 4.47 2.36 -5.43
C GLN A 241 3.01 2.77 -5.16
N THR A 242 2.77 3.74 -4.29
CA THR A 242 1.42 4.28 -4.04
C THR A 242 0.78 4.83 -5.33
N ALA A 243 1.57 5.47 -6.18
CA ALA A 243 1.11 5.95 -7.48
C ALA A 243 0.75 4.81 -8.45
N GLN A 244 1.56 3.75 -8.52
CA GLN A 244 1.28 2.57 -9.34
C GLN A 244 0.01 1.85 -8.87
N ASP A 245 -0.18 1.72 -7.54
CA ASP A 245 -1.36 1.08 -6.98
C ASP A 245 -2.63 1.85 -7.33
N ALA A 246 -2.62 3.16 -7.10
CA ALA A 246 -3.73 4.03 -7.46
C ALA A 246 -4.00 4.04 -8.98
N ALA A 247 -2.96 3.96 -9.81
CA ALA A 247 -3.10 3.86 -11.26
C ALA A 247 -3.76 2.54 -11.70
N SER A 248 -3.33 1.40 -11.14
CA SER A 248 -3.95 0.10 -11.40
C SER A 248 -5.43 0.08 -10.98
N GLN A 249 -5.75 0.69 -9.83
CA GLN A 249 -7.14 0.85 -9.39
C GLN A 249 -7.96 1.70 -10.36
N ALA A 250 -7.41 2.81 -10.85
CA ALA A 250 -8.08 3.65 -11.84
C ALA A 250 -8.35 2.91 -13.15
N VAL A 251 -7.39 2.10 -13.63
CA VAL A 251 -7.55 1.27 -14.83
C VAL A 251 -8.64 0.21 -14.63
N ALA A 252 -8.64 -0.49 -13.49
CA ALA A 252 -9.65 -1.49 -13.17
C ALA A 252 -11.05 -0.87 -13.08
N ALA A 253 -11.18 0.28 -12.41
CA ALA A 253 -12.44 1.00 -12.29
C ALA A 253 -12.95 1.50 -13.65
N ALA A 254 -12.08 1.97 -14.54
CA ALA A 254 -12.46 2.37 -15.89
C ALA A 254 -12.93 1.19 -16.75
N ALA A 255 -12.25 0.03 -16.66
CA ALA A 255 -12.67 -1.18 -17.34
C ALA A 255 -14.05 -1.66 -16.85
N ALA A 256 -14.28 -1.61 -15.54
CA ALA A 256 -15.56 -1.93 -14.93
C ALA A 256 -16.68 -0.99 -15.37
N ALA A 257 -16.41 0.32 -15.41
CA ALA A 257 -17.37 1.31 -15.90
C ALA A 257 -17.77 1.03 -17.37
N LYS A 258 -16.80 0.63 -18.20
CA LYS A 258 -17.06 0.23 -19.59
C LYS A 258 -17.92 -1.04 -19.67
N ALA A 259 -17.60 -2.06 -18.87
CA ALA A 259 -18.39 -3.30 -18.82
C ALA A 259 -19.83 -3.04 -18.34
N ALA A 260 -19.99 -2.27 -17.27
CA ALA A 260 -21.29 -1.88 -16.73
C ALA A 260 -22.13 -1.11 -17.76
N ALA A 261 -21.51 -0.22 -18.55
CA ALA A 261 -22.19 0.49 -19.63
C ALA A 261 -22.68 -0.45 -20.74
N VAL A 262 -21.88 -1.46 -21.12
CA VAL A 262 -22.28 -2.47 -22.12
C VAL A 262 -23.44 -3.32 -21.61
N ILE A 263 -23.35 -3.81 -20.37
CA ILE A 263 -24.42 -4.59 -19.74
C ILE A 263 -25.70 -3.77 -19.64
N ALA A 264 -25.59 -2.53 -19.15
CA ALA A 264 -26.74 -1.65 -19.02
C ALA A 264 -27.44 -1.39 -20.36
N ALA A 265 -26.67 -1.24 -21.44
CA ALA A 265 -27.23 -1.08 -22.78
C ALA A 265 -27.98 -2.34 -23.25
N ASP A 266 -27.47 -3.53 -22.96
CA ASP A 266 -28.14 -4.79 -23.35
C ASP A 266 -29.36 -5.10 -22.48
N GLU A 267 -29.30 -4.84 -21.17
CA GLU A 267 -30.45 -4.93 -20.27
C GLU A 267 -31.57 -3.97 -20.69
N THR A 268 -31.21 -2.73 -21.04
CA THR A 268 -32.19 -1.74 -21.53
C THR A 268 -32.87 -2.22 -22.82
N LYS A 269 -32.15 -2.88 -23.73
CA LYS A 269 -32.77 -3.49 -24.93
C LYS A 269 -33.72 -4.64 -24.57
N LYS A 270 -33.33 -5.49 -23.62
CA LYS A 270 -34.11 -6.65 -23.16
C LYS A 270 -35.34 -6.25 -22.32
N ALA A 271 -35.32 -5.06 -21.72
CA ALA A 271 -36.39 -4.54 -20.88
C ALA A 271 -37.69 -4.21 -21.66
N GLN A 272 -37.71 -4.32 -23.00
CA GLN A 272 -38.90 -4.19 -23.86
C GLN A 272 -39.79 -2.97 -23.54
N GLY A 273 -39.21 -1.84 -23.11
CA GLY A 273 -39.93 -0.60 -22.79
C GLY A 273 -40.20 -0.36 -21.30
N SER A 274 -39.74 -1.22 -20.39
CA SER A 274 -39.78 -0.95 -18.95
C SER A 274 -38.82 0.18 -18.56
N ALA A 275 -39.36 1.38 -18.34
CA ALA A 275 -38.58 2.54 -17.93
C ALA A 275 -37.86 2.33 -16.58
N ALA A 276 -38.45 1.57 -15.67
CA ALA A 276 -37.85 1.27 -14.36
C ALA A 276 -36.59 0.40 -14.49
N GLN A 277 -36.64 -0.66 -15.31
CA GLN A 277 -35.48 -1.53 -15.54
C GLN A 277 -34.36 -0.81 -16.29
N ALA A 278 -34.71 0.03 -17.27
CA ALA A 278 -33.75 0.86 -17.99
C ALA A 278 -33.07 1.89 -17.08
N ALA A 279 -33.83 2.55 -16.20
CA ALA A 279 -33.30 3.51 -15.25
C ALA A 279 -32.36 2.87 -14.22
N ASP A 280 -32.68 1.66 -13.75
CA ASP A 280 -31.81 0.91 -12.83
C ASP A 280 -30.48 0.54 -13.49
N ALA A 281 -30.54 -0.04 -14.69
CA ALA A 281 -29.37 -0.37 -15.49
C ALA A 281 -28.47 0.87 -15.73
N ALA A 282 -29.06 2.00 -16.11
CA ALA A 282 -28.35 3.26 -16.30
C ALA A 282 -27.72 3.79 -15.01
N SER A 283 -28.43 3.69 -13.88
CA SER A 283 -27.93 4.10 -12.56
C SER A 283 -26.69 3.29 -12.13
N ARG A 284 -26.69 1.98 -12.39
CA ARG A 284 -25.54 1.10 -12.12
C ARG A 284 -24.32 1.51 -12.96
N ALA A 285 -24.52 1.80 -14.25
CA ALA A 285 -23.45 2.28 -15.13
C ALA A 285 -22.91 3.66 -14.71
N ALA A 286 -23.78 4.61 -14.36
CA ALA A 286 -23.40 5.94 -13.90
C ALA A 286 -22.60 5.89 -12.59
N SER A 287 -23.01 5.02 -11.67
CA SER A 287 -22.30 4.78 -10.41
C SER A 287 -20.88 4.22 -10.67
N ALA A 288 -20.75 3.29 -11.62
CA ALA A 288 -19.44 2.76 -12.02
C ALA A 288 -18.53 3.84 -12.65
N ALA A 289 -19.10 4.72 -13.48
CA ALA A 289 -18.36 5.84 -14.08
C ALA A 289 -17.87 6.85 -13.02
N THR A 290 -18.69 7.15 -12.02
CA THR A 290 -18.30 8.04 -10.90
C THR A 290 -17.11 7.48 -10.14
N ARG A 291 -17.12 6.18 -9.82
CA ARG A 291 -15.98 5.50 -9.16
C ARG A 291 -14.71 5.54 -9.99
N ALA A 292 -14.82 5.36 -11.31
CA ALA A 292 -13.67 5.47 -12.21
C ALA A 292 -13.05 6.88 -12.17
N ALA A 293 -13.87 7.92 -12.09
CA ALA A 293 -13.41 9.30 -11.96
C ALA A 293 -12.70 9.56 -10.63
N GLU A 294 -13.24 9.09 -9.51
CA GLU A 294 -12.63 9.21 -8.17
C GLU A 294 -11.28 8.47 -8.07
N ALA A 295 -11.23 7.24 -8.62
CA ALA A 295 -10.00 6.46 -8.69
C ALA A 295 -8.93 7.18 -9.54
N ALA A 296 -9.33 7.77 -10.67
CA ALA A 296 -8.42 8.57 -11.51
C ALA A 296 -7.88 9.80 -10.77
N GLN A 297 -8.71 10.52 -10.01
CA GLN A 297 -8.26 11.66 -9.20
C GLN A 297 -7.26 11.24 -8.12
N THR A 298 -7.47 10.09 -7.48
CA THR A 298 -6.53 9.53 -6.51
C THR A 298 -5.21 9.16 -7.18
N ALA A 299 -5.24 8.52 -8.35
CA ALA A 299 -4.04 8.23 -9.14
C ALA A 299 -3.25 9.50 -9.51
N ILE A 300 -3.93 10.58 -9.91
CA ILE A 300 -3.29 11.87 -10.23
C ILE A 300 -2.58 12.46 -9.01
N ARG A 301 -3.24 12.50 -7.84
CA ARG A 301 -2.63 13.01 -6.60
C ARG A 301 -1.42 12.18 -6.17
N SER A 302 -1.53 10.85 -6.24
CA SER A 302 -0.42 9.95 -5.92
C SER A 302 0.75 10.12 -6.90
N ALA A 303 0.49 10.31 -8.19
CA ALA A 303 1.51 10.57 -9.20
C ALA A 303 2.25 11.90 -8.97
N GLN A 304 1.53 12.94 -8.53
CA GLN A 304 2.15 14.22 -8.14
C GLN A 304 3.08 14.06 -6.94
N ALA A 305 2.65 13.32 -5.90
CA ALA A 305 3.49 13.02 -4.75
C ALA A 305 4.74 12.22 -5.14
N ALA A 306 4.60 11.20 -5.99
CA ALA A 306 5.72 10.44 -6.54
C ALA A 306 6.69 11.32 -7.34
N THR A 307 6.17 12.23 -8.17
CA THR A 307 6.99 13.17 -8.95
C THR A 307 7.81 14.10 -8.05
N ASN A 308 7.21 14.61 -6.98
CA ASN A 308 7.92 15.47 -6.02
C ASN A 308 9.03 14.70 -5.29
N ALA A 309 8.74 13.50 -4.80
CA ALA A 309 9.72 12.65 -4.15
C ALA A 309 10.87 12.24 -5.10
N ALA A 310 10.56 11.97 -6.37
CA ALA A 310 11.55 11.67 -7.40
C ALA A 310 12.47 12.86 -7.68
N ARG A 311 11.95 14.10 -7.67
CA ARG A 311 12.79 15.30 -7.80
C ARG A 311 13.74 15.46 -6.62
N GLU A 312 13.27 15.23 -5.39
CA GLU A 312 14.14 15.23 -4.20
C GLU A 312 15.27 14.21 -4.33
N ALA A 313 14.94 12.97 -4.71
CA ALA A 313 15.91 11.90 -4.91
C ALA A 313 16.92 12.24 -6.03
N SER A 314 16.44 12.76 -7.16
CA SER A 314 17.28 13.17 -8.30
C SER A 314 18.25 14.30 -7.93
N ASN A 315 17.80 15.28 -7.14
CA ASN A 315 18.66 16.35 -6.64
C ASN A 315 19.74 15.83 -5.70
N ALA A 316 19.39 14.92 -4.77
CA ALA A 316 20.35 14.29 -3.87
C ALA A 316 21.38 13.44 -4.63
N ALA A 317 20.92 12.64 -5.61
CA ALA A 317 21.78 11.83 -6.46
C ALA A 317 22.72 12.68 -7.33
N SER A 318 22.23 13.79 -7.88
CA SER A 318 23.04 14.72 -8.69
C SER A 318 24.15 15.37 -7.85
N GLN A 319 23.85 15.74 -6.61
CA GLN A 319 24.86 16.26 -5.67
C GLN A 319 25.92 15.20 -5.35
N ALA A 320 25.49 13.96 -5.08
CA ALA A 320 26.41 12.84 -4.85
C ALA A 320 27.31 12.56 -6.06
N ALA A 321 26.74 12.57 -7.28
CA ALA A 321 27.49 12.34 -8.51
C ALA A 321 28.50 13.46 -8.82
N TRP A 322 28.10 14.72 -8.62
CA TRP A 322 29.01 15.86 -8.76
C TRP A 322 30.17 15.78 -7.78
N ALA A 323 29.88 15.49 -6.50
CA ALA A 323 30.89 15.31 -5.47
C ALA A 323 31.87 14.16 -5.79
N ALA A 324 31.34 13.03 -6.26
CA ALA A 324 32.15 11.89 -6.69
C ALA A 324 33.06 12.23 -7.88
N SER A 325 32.56 12.98 -8.86
CA SER A 325 33.35 13.45 -10.00
C SER A 325 34.51 14.35 -9.56
N LYS A 326 34.24 15.31 -8.66
CA LYS A 326 35.27 16.20 -8.10
C LYS A 326 36.32 15.42 -7.30
N ALA A 327 35.90 14.46 -6.49
CA ALA A 327 36.80 13.58 -5.75
C ALA A 327 37.67 12.73 -6.71
N GLY A 328 37.08 12.18 -7.78
CA GLY A 328 37.80 11.42 -8.80
C GLY A 328 38.85 12.26 -9.54
N GLN A 329 38.52 13.49 -9.93
CA GLN A 329 39.46 14.43 -10.54
C GLN A 329 40.62 14.77 -9.60
N ALA A 330 40.32 15.07 -8.33
CA ALA A 330 41.35 15.39 -7.35
C ALA A 330 42.29 14.20 -7.10
N ALA A 331 41.74 12.99 -7.00
CA ALA A 331 42.52 11.76 -6.89
C ALA A 331 43.41 11.49 -8.12
N ALA A 332 42.89 11.74 -9.33
CA ALA A 332 43.68 11.62 -10.56
C ALA A 332 44.84 12.63 -10.60
N ASN A 333 44.58 13.89 -10.24
CA ASN A 333 45.60 14.93 -10.15
C ASN A 333 46.68 14.58 -9.11
N ALA A 334 46.29 14.04 -7.94
CA ALA A 334 47.22 13.58 -6.93
C ALA A 334 48.11 12.44 -7.43
N ARG A 335 47.53 11.46 -8.16
CA ARG A 335 48.31 10.36 -8.78
C ARG A 335 49.30 10.88 -9.82
N SER A 336 48.87 11.81 -10.67
CA SER A 336 49.75 12.43 -11.69
C SER A 336 50.90 13.19 -11.02
N ALA A 337 50.60 14.05 -10.04
CA ALA A 337 51.62 14.81 -9.34
C ALA A 337 52.59 13.91 -8.54
N ALA A 338 52.10 12.80 -7.98
CA ALA A 338 52.95 11.81 -7.34
C ALA A 338 53.91 11.13 -8.34
N ALA A 339 53.43 10.82 -9.55
CA ALA A 339 54.29 10.28 -10.62
C ALA A 339 55.35 11.29 -11.07
N ASP A 340 54.99 12.57 -11.19
CA ASP A 340 55.96 13.64 -11.50
C ASP A 340 57.01 13.77 -10.39
N ALA A 341 56.61 13.72 -9.12
CA ALA A 341 57.53 13.78 -7.98
C ALA A 341 58.45 12.56 -7.86
N ALA A 342 58.03 11.39 -8.37
CA ALA A 342 58.90 10.21 -8.46
C ALA A 342 60.03 10.41 -9.49
N ASN A 343 59.80 11.21 -10.53
CA ASN A 343 60.78 11.51 -11.57
C ASN A 343 61.58 12.81 -11.30
N ASP A 344 61.01 13.78 -10.59
CA ASP A 344 61.60 15.07 -10.24
C ASP A 344 61.35 15.44 -8.77
N LYS A 345 62.42 15.41 -7.96
CA LYS A 345 62.36 15.78 -6.53
C LYS A 345 61.86 17.20 -6.29
N GLY A 346 62.01 18.12 -7.25
CA GLY A 346 61.50 19.49 -7.18
C GLY A 346 59.96 19.57 -7.19
N LYS A 347 59.26 18.50 -7.58
CA LYS A 347 57.79 18.43 -7.63
C LYS A 347 57.15 17.91 -6.34
N ALA A 348 57.94 17.55 -5.32
CA ALA A 348 57.43 16.99 -4.07
C ALA A 348 56.36 17.87 -3.38
N VAL A 349 56.54 19.20 -3.39
CA VAL A 349 55.55 20.13 -2.81
C VAL A 349 54.25 20.14 -3.62
N ALA A 350 54.33 20.11 -4.95
CA ALA A 350 53.15 20.05 -5.81
C ALA A 350 52.37 18.74 -5.61
N ALA A 351 53.08 17.60 -5.45
CA ALA A 351 52.48 16.32 -5.11
C ALA A 351 51.80 16.35 -3.73
N SER A 352 52.45 16.95 -2.73
CA SER A 352 51.87 17.12 -1.39
C SER A 352 50.61 17.98 -1.40
N ASN A 353 50.62 19.08 -2.16
CA ASN A 353 49.46 19.95 -2.33
C ASN A 353 48.31 19.24 -3.07
N ALA A 354 48.62 18.49 -4.13
CA ALA A 354 47.63 17.72 -4.87
C ALA A 354 47.03 16.58 -4.02
N ALA A 355 47.85 15.90 -3.21
CA ALA A 355 47.38 14.90 -2.26
C ALA A 355 46.49 15.51 -1.17
N THR A 356 46.81 16.72 -0.69
CA THR A 356 45.99 17.47 0.27
C THR A 356 44.66 17.87 -0.37
N ALA A 357 44.66 18.41 -1.59
CA ALA A 357 43.44 18.73 -2.33
C ALA A 357 42.58 17.47 -2.62
N ALA A 358 43.21 16.31 -2.89
CA ALA A 358 42.51 15.04 -3.03
C ALA A 358 41.94 14.50 -1.72
N ARG A 359 42.55 14.85 -0.58
CA ARG A 359 42.10 14.51 0.78
C ARG A 359 41.01 15.46 1.29
N ASP A 360 40.95 16.67 0.77
CA ASP A 360 40.03 17.73 1.22
C ASP A 360 38.88 17.98 0.21
N ALA A 361 38.84 17.27 -0.92
CA ALA A 361 37.67 17.18 -1.79
C ALA A 361 36.46 16.59 -1.03
N PRO A 362 35.27 16.41 -1.62
CA PRO A 362 34.22 15.59 -1.00
C PRO A 362 34.73 14.15 -0.83
N VAL A 363 35.46 13.82 0.25
CA VAL A 363 36.25 12.57 0.32
C VAL A 363 35.58 11.53 1.19
N ALA A 364 35.46 10.33 0.64
CA ALA A 364 35.34 9.10 1.39
C ALA A 364 36.54 8.91 2.33
N ARG A 365 36.48 9.43 3.57
CA ARG A 365 37.39 8.99 4.63
C ARG A 365 36.83 7.71 5.25
N GLY A 366 37.42 6.57 4.88
CA GLY A 366 37.34 5.36 5.71
C GLY A 366 38.04 5.58 7.06
N PRO A 367 37.67 4.80 8.10
CA PRO A 367 38.17 5.00 9.45
C PRO A 367 39.69 4.90 9.52
N SER A 368 40.32 5.79 10.29
CA SER A 368 41.77 5.76 10.54
C SER A 368 42.17 4.48 11.29
N PRO A 369 43.30 3.83 10.95
CA PRO A 369 43.83 2.74 11.75
C PRO A 369 44.40 3.33 13.04
N THR A 370 43.78 2.99 14.17
CA THR A 370 44.35 3.19 15.50
C THR A 370 45.63 2.34 15.61
N ARG A 371 46.74 2.99 15.94
CA ARG A 371 48.01 2.34 16.32
C ARG A 371 47.92 1.73 17.71
#